data_AF-A0A914SAF5-F1
#
_entry.id   AF-A0A914SAF5-F1
#
_cell.length_a   1.000
_cell.length_b   1.000
_cell.length_c   1.000
_cell.angle_alpha   90.00
_cell.angle_beta   90.00
_cell.angle_gamma   90.00
#
_symmetry.space_group_name_H-M   'P 1'
#
loop_
_entity.id
_entity.type
_entity.pdbx_description
1 polymer ?
#
loop_
_entity_poly.entity_id
_entity_poly.type
_entity_poly.pdbx_seq_one_letter_code
_entity_poly.pdbx_strand_id
1 'polypeptide(L)'
;MREKDIHKTLDHPRIVRLFDLFTIDNHSFCTVLEYCDGNDLDFYLKQNKQIPEKEARSIIMQDTDDADSIELTSQGAGTYWYLPPETFVVGHNPPKISSKVDVWSVGVIFYQCLYGRRRLLLQDFIRRCLQYRKEDRADVFELSKHELFRPRGQKCVQPPSSPSARLARTDDCDF
;
A
#
# COMPACT_ATOMS: atom_id res chain seq x y z
N MET A 1 10.95 -24.90 2.56
CA MET A 1 12.03 -24.51 1.62
C MET A 1 11.68 -23.27 0.82
N ARG A 2 10.49 -23.15 0.19
CA ARG A 2 10.06 -21.94 -0.55
C ARG A 2 10.23 -20.61 0.20
N GLU A 3 9.82 -20.53 1.48
CA GLU A 3 9.95 -19.30 2.29
C GLU A 3 11.42 -18.87 2.48
N LYS A 4 12.31 -19.83 2.78
CA LYS A 4 13.76 -19.61 2.88
C LYS A 4 14.31 -19.05 1.57
N ASP A 5 13.92 -19.64 0.45
CA ASP A 5 14.48 -19.29 -0.86
C ASP A 5 14.09 -17.85 -1.25
N ILE A 6 12.86 -17.44 -0.95
CA ILE A 6 12.39 -16.06 -1.16
C ILE A 6 13.08 -15.11 -0.18
N HIS A 7 13.10 -15.44 1.12
CA HIS A 7 13.62 -14.52 2.15
C HIS A 7 15.12 -14.26 2.00
N LYS A 8 15.89 -15.25 1.52
CA LYS A 8 17.33 -15.08 1.24
C LYS A 8 17.63 -14.09 0.12
N THR A 9 16.70 -13.83 -0.80
CA THR A 9 16.92 -12.89 -1.91
C THR A 9 16.54 -11.46 -1.55
N LEU A 10 15.92 -11.23 -0.39
CA LEU A 10 15.48 -9.90 0.05
C LEU A 10 16.61 -9.19 0.81
N ASP A 11 17.15 -8.11 0.23
CA ASP A 11 18.11 -7.21 0.90
C ASP A 11 17.62 -5.76 0.80
N HIS A 12 16.80 -5.35 1.78
CA HIS A 12 16.22 -4.02 1.82
C HIS A 12 16.09 -3.54 3.27
N PRO A 13 16.43 -2.27 3.61
CA PRO A 13 16.45 -1.75 4.98
C PRO A 13 15.09 -1.72 5.70
N ARG A 14 14.01 -2.11 5.03
CA ARG A 14 12.65 -2.12 5.58
C ARG A 14 12.02 -3.53 5.54
N ILE A 15 12.82 -4.55 5.24
CA ILE A 15 12.45 -5.96 5.31
C ILE A 15 13.41 -6.60 6.32
N VAL A 16 12.87 -7.31 7.32
CA VAL A 16 13.67 -8.02 8.33
C VAL A 16 14.62 -8.97 7.63
N ARG A 17 15.93 -8.82 7.82
CA ARG A 17 16.91 -9.67 7.15
C ARG A 17 16.93 -11.10 7.72
N LEU A 18 17.01 -12.10 6.85
CA LEU A 18 17.32 -13.48 7.23
C LEU A 18 18.84 -13.70 7.16
N PHE A 19 19.47 -13.96 8.30
CA PHE A 19 20.90 -14.24 8.37
C PHE A 19 21.22 -15.70 8.09
N ASP A 20 20.49 -16.63 8.70
CA ASP A 20 20.76 -18.05 8.53
C ASP A 20 19.53 -18.93 8.78
N LEU A 21 19.57 -20.16 8.27
CA LEU A 21 18.60 -21.22 8.56
C LEU A 21 19.33 -22.55 8.65
N PHE A 22 19.21 -23.19 9.82
CA PHE A 22 19.77 -24.51 10.07
C PHE A 22 18.72 -25.46 10.66
N THR A 23 18.88 -26.74 10.37
CA THR A 23 18.06 -27.82 10.94
C THR A 23 18.61 -28.21 12.30
N ILE A 24 17.75 -28.27 13.31
CA ILE A 24 18.11 -28.78 14.63
C ILE A 24 18.00 -30.31 14.64
N ASP A 25 16.91 -30.83 14.10
CA ASP A 25 16.64 -32.26 13.95
C ASP A 25 15.74 -32.52 12.73
N ASN A 26 15.25 -33.76 12.58
CA ASN A 26 14.40 -34.18 11.45
C ASN A 26 13.03 -33.50 11.40
N HIS A 27 12.61 -32.82 12.48
CA HIS A 27 11.29 -32.21 12.63
C HIS A 27 11.36 -30.72 12.98
N SER A 28 12.55 -30.19 13.25
CA SER A 28 12.76 -28.84 13.76
C SER A 28 13.87 -28.12 13.02
N PHE A 29 13.62 -26.86 12.68
CA PHE A 29 14.60 -25.95 12.11
C PHE A 29 14.53 -24.61 12.82
N CYS A 30 15.62 -23.85 12.72
CA CYS A 30 15.74 -22.52 13.30
C CYS A 30 16.06 -21.51 12.20
N THR A 31 15.45 -20.33 12.29
CA THR A 31 15.77 -19.16 11.48
C THR A 31 16.43 -18.10 12.35
N VAL A 32 17.54 -17.55 11.86
CA VAL A 32 18.26 -16.44 12.49
C VAL A 32 17.88 -15.17 11.74
N LEU A 33 17.13 -14.29 12.41
CA LEU A 33 16.57 -13.07 11.84
C LEU A 33 17.22 -11.83 12.45
N GLU A 34 17.15 -10.72 11.72
CA GLU A 34 17.42 -9.39 12.25
C GLU A 34 16.53 -9.10 13.47
N TYR A 35 17.15 -8.57 14.53
CA TYR A 35 16.43 -8.14 15.72
C TYR A 35 15.84 -6.75 15.48
N CYS A 36 14.51 -6.66 15.53
CA CYS A 36 13.79 -5.39 15.51
C CYS A 36 13.42 -5.00 16.94
N ASP A 37 13.94 -3.86 17.40
CA ASP A 37 13.53 -3.27 18.68
C ASP A 37 12.13 -2.64 18.56
N GLY A 38 11.36 -2.68 19.64
CA GLY A 38 9.98 -2.18 19.69
C GLY A 38 8.89 -3.25 19.49
N ASN A 39 7.66 -2.77 19.23
CA ASN A 39 6.47 -3.62 19.07
C ASN A 39 5.97 -3.61 17.62
N ASP A 40 5.11 -4.57 17.29
CA ASP A 40 4.46 -4.61 15.97
C ASP A 40 3.41 -3.49 15.76
N LEU A 41 3.01 -3.34 14.50
CA LEU A 41 2.05 -2.33 14.07
C LEU A 41 0.66 -2.51 14.69
N ASP A 42 0.23 -3.76 14.94
CA ASP A 42 -1.09 -4.06 15.52
C ASP A 42 -1.13 -3.63 16.99
N PHE A 43 -0.07 -3.91 17.74
CA PHE A 43 0.11 -3.42 19.11
C PHE A 43 0.13 -1.90 19.14
N TYR A 44 0.87 -1.25 18.23
CA TYR A 44 0.90 0.20 18.13
C TYR A 44 -0.50 0.77 17.84
N LEU A 45 -1.25 0.20 16.90
CA LEU A 45 -2.60 0.65 16.54
C LEU A 45 -3.64 0.43 17.66
N LYS A 46 -3.48 -0.64 18.44
CA LYS A 46 -4.32 -0.92 19.61
C LYS A 46 -4.09 0.10 20.72
N GLN A 47 -2.85 0.52 20.95
CA GLN A 47 -2.50 1.50 21.98
C GLN A 47 -2.73 2.95 21.51
N ASN A 48 -2.25 3.26 20.32
CA ASN A 48 -2.37 4.54 19.66
C ASN A 48 -3.40 4.36 18.54
N LYS A 49 -4.61 4.88 18.74
CA LYS A 49 -5.71 4.82 17.75
C LYS A 49 -5.37 5.37 16.36
N GLN A 50 -4.16 5.92 16.16
CA GLN A 50 -3.76 6.73 15.00
C GLN A 50 -2.24 6.60 14.75
N ILE A 51 -1.87 6.54 13.47
CA ILE A 51 -0.48 6.71 13.02
C ILE A 51 -0.35 8.11 12.37
N PRO A 52 0.71 8.88 12.66
CA PRO A 52 1.00 10.12 11.95
C PRO A 52 1.12 9.89 10.43
N GLU A 53 0.56 10.80 9.62
CA GLU A 53 0.63 10.74 8.14
C GLU A 53 2.05 10.55 7.61
N LYS A 54 3.04 11.15 8.29
CA LYS A 54 4.47 11.03 7.96
C LYS A 54 4.98 9.59 8.12
N GLU A 55 4.56 8.91 9.18
CA GLU A 55 4.94 7.52 9.45
C GLU A 55 4.18 6.58 8.52
N ALA A 56 2.88 6.80 8.33
CA ALA A 56 2.07 6.05 7.38
C ALA A 56 2.67 6.11 5.97
N ARG A 57 3.05 7.31 5.50
CA ARG A 57 3.73 7.50 4.20
C ARG A 57 5.05 6.72 4.10
N SER A 58 5.80 6.64 5.19
CA SER A 58 7.04 5.86 5.26
C SER A 58 6.79 4.36 5.10
N ILE A 59 5.65 3.86 5.59
CA ILE A 59 5.24 2.46 5.46
C ILE A 59 4.92 2.11 3.99
N ILE A 60 4.19 2.96 3.24
CA ILE A 60 3.79 2.61 1.86
C ILE A 60 4.91 2.77 0.83
N MET A 61 5.82 3.74 0.98
CA MET A 61 6.95 3.91 0.05
C MET A 61 7.95 2.71 0.05
N GLN A 62 7.58 1.59 0.66
CA GLN A 62 8.35 0.35 0.78
C GLN A 62 7.95 -0.66 -0.29
N ASP A 63 6.71 -0.63 -0.77
CA ASP A 63 6.12 -1.70 -1.60
C ASP A 63 6.20 -1.43 -3.11
N THR A 64 7.06 -0.51 -3.55
CA THR A 64 7.15 -0.13 -4.96
C THR A 64 8.24 -0.86 -5.72
N ASP A 65 8.06 -2.16 -5.95
CA ASP A 65 8.71 -2.86 -7.07
C ASP A 65 7.73 -3.87 -7.69
N ASP A 66 7.42 -3.67 -8.97
CA ASP A 66 6.62 -4.56 -9.81
C ASP A 66 7.51 -5.67 -10.36
N ALA A 67 7.18 -6.94 -10.07
CA ALA A 67 7.08 -8.02 -11.05
C ALA A 67 6.80 -9.36 -10.36
N ASP A 68 5.58 -9.86 -10.57
CA ASP A 68 5.26 -11.23 -10.99
C ASP A 68 3.91 -11.67 -10.41
N SER A 69 3.08 -12.26 -11.26
CA SER A 69 1.89 -12.96 -10.81
C SER A 69 2.34 -14.18 -9.99
N ILE A 70 2.24 -14.08 -8.67
CA ILE A 70 2.60 -15.18 -7.77
C ILE A 70 1.36 -16.05 -7.54
N GLU A 71 1.50 -17.35 -7.79
CA GLU A 71 0.50 -18.31 -7.35
C GLU A 71 0.45 -18.37 -5.82
N LEU A 72 -0.77 -18.25 -5.29
CA LEU A 72 -1.09 -18.45 -3.87
C LEU A 72 -0.35 -19.67 -3.32
N THR A 73 0.34 -19.50 -2.20
CA THR A 73 0.87 -20.62 -1.42
C THR A 73 -0.24 -21.57 -0.98
N SER A 74 -1.48 -21.09 -0.75
CA SER A 74 -2.72 -21.87 -0.57
C SER A 74 -3.96 -20.96 -0.59
N GLN A 75 -5.05 -21.35 -1.27
CA GLN A 75 -6.34 -20.64 -1.14
C GLN A 75 -6.81 -20.65 0.32
N GLY A 76 -7.26 -19.50 0.84
CA GLY A 76 -7.71 -19.37 2.23
C GLY A 76 -6.60 -19.21 3.28
N ALA A 77 -5.34 -19.10 2.86
CA ALA A 77 -4.23 -18.70 3.73
C ALA A 77 -4.14 -17.17 3.83
N GLY A 78 -3.85 -16.66 5.03
CA GLY A 78 -3.74 -15.23 5.33
C GLY A 78 -4.77 -14.75 6.36
N THR A 79 -4.55 -13.58 6.93
CA THR A 79 -5.48 -12.96 7.89
C THR A 79 -6.63 -12.32 7.12
N TYR A 80 -7.82 -12.91 7.18
CA TYR A 80 -8.98 -12.55 6.34
C TYR A 80 -9.33 -11.07 6.29
N TRP A 81 -9.10 -10.32 7.37
CA TRP A 81 -9.35 -8.88 7.44
C TRP A 81 -8.57 -8.06 6.39
N TYR A 82 -7.42 -8.56 5.95
CA TYR A 82 -6.53 -7.88 5.00
C TYR A 82 -6.59 -8.48 3.60
N LEU A 83 -7.40 -9.52 3.38
CA LEU A 83 -7.50 -10.15 2.06
C LEU A 83 -8.55 -9.46 1.17
N PRO A 84 -8.28 -9.28 -0.13
CA PRO A 84 -9.24 -8.73 -1.07
C PRO A 84 -10.31 -9.75 -1.50
N PRO A 85 -11.44 -9.31 -2.07
CA PRO A 85 -12.57 -10.18 -2.40
C PRO A 85 -12.22 -11.33 -3.36
N GLU A 86 -11.28 -11.13 -4.29
CA GLU A 86 -10.90 -12.17 -5.25
C GLU A 86 -10.25 -13.40 -4.63
N THR A 87 -9.69 -13.32 -3.41
CA THR A 87 -9.08 -14.48 -2.73
C THR A 87 -10.12 -15.48 -2.24
N PHE A 88 -11.39 -15.06 -2.15
CA PHE A 88 -12.51 -15.90 -1.72
C PHE A 88 -13.29 -16.50 -2.88
N VAL A 89 -12.94 -16.16 -4.14
CA VAL A 89 -13.59 -16.74 -5.31
C VAL A 89 -13.12 -18.18 -5.47
N VAL A 90 -14.04 -19.11 -5.26
CA VAL A 90 -13.83 -20.56 -5.47
C VAL A 90 -14.31 -20.90 -6.87
N GLY A 91 -13.41 -21.43 -7.70
CA GLY A 91 -13.71 -21.85 -9.07
C GLY A 91 -12.90 -23.07 -9.46
N HIS A 92 -13.14 -23.58 -10.68
CA HIS A 92 -12.45 -24.77 -11.21
C HIS A 92 -10.93 -24.55 -11.40
N ASN A 93 -10.51 -23.29 -11.57
CA ASN A 93 -9.11 -22.91 -11.63
C ASN A 93 -8.74 -22.10 -10.38
N PRO A 94 -7.55 -22.29 -9.79
CA PRO A 94 -7.10 -21.50 -8.66
C PRO A 94 -7.02 -20.01 -9.04
N PRO A 95 -7.44 -19.09 -8.16
CA PRO A 95 -7.37 -17.66 -8.39
C PRO A 95 -5.90 -17.25 -8.55
N LYS A 96 -5.60 -16.61 -9.69
CA LYS A 96 -4.29 -15.99 -9.91
C LYS A 96 -4.23 -14.71 -9.11
N ILE A 97 -3.36 -14.69 -8.10
CA ILE A 97 -3.05 -13.50 -7.32
C ILE A 97 -1.99 -12.68 -8.05
N SER A 98 -2.09 -11.37 -7.92
CA SER A 98 -1.08 -10.40 -8.36
C SER A 98 -0.71 -9.50 -7.19
N SER A 99 0.31 -8.66 -7.39
CA SER A 99 0.69 -7.57 -6.47
C SER A 99 -0.48 -6.65 -6.04
N LYS A 100 -1.61 -6.67 -6.77
CA LYS A 100 -2.84 -5.95 -6.37
C LYS A 100 -3.46 -6.45 -5.08
N VAL A 101 -3.08 -7.64 -4.60
CA VAL A 101 -3.52 -8.15 -3.29
C VAL A 101 -2.83 -7.42 -2.14
N ASP A 102 -1.55 -7.09 -2.31
CA ASP A 102 -0.81 -6.28 -1.34
C ASP A 102 -1.34 -4.84 -1.33
N VAL A 103 -1.71 -4.30 -2.50
CA VAL A 103 -2.38 -3.00 -2.60
C VAL A 103 -3.67 -2.93 -1.77
N TRP A 104 -4.48 -3.98 -1.76
CA TRP A 104 -5.68 -4.04 -0.92
C TRP A 104 -5.32 -4.04 0.57
N SER A 105 -4.35 -4.88 0.95
CA SER A 105 -3.86 -4.98 2.33
C SER A 105 -3.39 -3.62 2.85
N VAL A 106 -2.61 -2.88 2.05
CA VAL A 106 -2.19 -1.50 2.33
C VAL A 106 -3.39 -0.57 2.52
N GLY A 107 -4.41 -0.68 1.66
CA GLY A 107 -5.65 0.08 1.80
C GLY A 107 -6.37 -0.16 3.13
N VAL A 108 -6.45 -1.41 3.58
CA VAL A 108 -7.06 -1.79 4.86
C VAL A 108 -6.25 -1.26 6.04
N ILE A 109 -4.92 -1.42 6.02
CA ILE A 109 -4.03 -0.87 7.05
C ILE A 109 -4.23 0.64 7.17
N PHE A 110 -4.32 1.34 6.04
CA PHE A 110 -4.55 2.79 6.01
C PHE A 110 -5.93 3.19 6.51
N TYR A 111 -6.95 2.42 6.17
CA TYR A 111 -8.28 2.62 6.71
C TYR A 111 -8.28 2.47 8.24
N GLN A 112 -7.64 1.41 8.75
CA GLN A 112 -7.51 1.15 10.19
C GLN A 112 -6.76 2.27 10.91
N CYS A 113 -5.71 2.82 10.30
CA CYS A 113 -4.95 3.96 10.84
C CYS A 113 -5.77 5.26 10.93
N LEU A 114 -6.86 5.38 10.15
CA LEU A 114 -7.61 6.63 9.98
C LEU A 114 -9.03 6.61 10.52
N TYR A 115 -9.48 5.48 11.08
CA TYR A 115 -10.82 5.36 11.63
C TYR A 115 -11.06 6.46 12.68
N GLY A 116 -11.91 7.44 12.33
CA GLY A 116 -12.21 8.63 13.14
C GLY A 116 -11.75 9.99 12.62
N ARG A 117 -11.12 10.12 11.44
CA ARG A 117 -10.79 11.44 10.83
C ARG A 117 -11.04 11.53 9.32
N ARG A 118 -11.44 12.73 8.86
CA ARG A 118 -11.67 13.07 7.44
C ARG A 118 -10.48 13.86 6.87
N ARG A 119 -9.49 13.17 6.27
CA ARG A 119 -8.44 13.81 5.46
C ARG A 119 -8.65 13.46 3.99
N LEU A 120 -8.95 14.45 3.15
CA LEU A 120 -9.35 14.26 1.74
C LEU A 120 -8.30 13.48 0.92
N LEU A 121 -7.01 13.75 1.10
CA LEU A 121 -5.94 13.08 0.36
C LEU A 121 -5.81 11.59 0.67
N LEU A 122 -5.94 11.19 1.94
CA LEU A 122 -5.88 9.77 2.31
C LEU A 122 -7.17 9.04 1.94
N GLN A 123 -8.31 9.74 1.89
CA GLN A 123 -9.54 9.15 1.40
C GLN A 123 -9.46 8.83 -0.10
N ASP A 124 -8.80 9.66 -0.89
CA ASP A 124 -8.55 9.34 -2.30
C ASP A 124 -7.63 8.13 -2.44
N PHE A 125 -6.53 8.11 -1.67
CA PHE A 125 -5.61 6.97 -1.64
C PHE A 125 -6.30 5.66 -1.28
N ILE A 126 -7.05 5.63 -0.16
CA ILE A 126 -7.78 4.44 0.29
C ILE A 126 -8.81 3.99 -0.76
N ARG A 127 -9.49 4.92 -1.43
CA ARG A 127 -10.44 4.59 -2.51
C ARG A 127 -9.74 3.91 -3.69
N ARG A 128 -8.53 4.32 -4.05
CA ARG A 128 -7.76 3.67 -5.12
C ARG A 128 -7.30 2.27 -4.73
N CYS A 129 -6.97 2.04 -3.46
CA CYS A 129 -6.58 0.73 -2.93
C CYS A 129 -7.77 -0.24 -2.76
N LEU A 130 -8.90 0.24 -2.25
CA LEU A 130 -10.05 -0.58 -1.85
C LEU A 130 -11.12 -0.69 -2.96
N GLN A 131 -10.68 -0.84 -4.21
CA GLN A 131 -11.57 -1.16 -5.32
C GLN A 131 -11.92 -2.65 -5.29
N TYR A 132 -13.22 -2.94 -5.31
CA TYR A 132 -13.75 -4.31 -5.26
C TYR A 132 -13.30 -5.13 -6.47
N ARG A 133 -13.38 -4.52 -7.67
CA ARG A 133 -12.88 -5.12 -8.91
C ARG A 133 -11.37 -4.92 -8.99
N LYS A 134 -10.63 -6.03 -9.14
CA LYS A 134 -9.16 -5.97 -9.25
C LYS A 134 -8.69 -5.17 -10.47
N GLU A 135 -9.51 -5.07 -11.52
CA GLU A 135 -9.17 -4.33 -12.73
C GLU A 135 -9.12 -2.82 -12.47
N ASP A 136 -10.05 -2.33 -11.64
CA ASP A 136 -10.17 -0.91 -11.29
C ASP A 136 -9.25 -0.49 -10.13
N ARG A 137 -8.71 -1.48 -9.39
CA ARG A 137 -7.76 -1.24 -8.30
C ARG A 137 -6.46 -0.71 -8.87
N ALA A 138 -5.98 0.40 -8.31
CA ALA A 138 -4.71 0.99 -8.73
C ALA A 138 -3.57 -0.03 -8.55
N ASP A 139 -2.61 -0.01 -9.46
CA ASP A 139 -1.38 -0.77 -9.26
C ASP A 139 -0.37 0.03 -8.41
N VAL A 140 0.71 -0.65 -8.04
CA VAL A 140 1.78 -0.11 -7.22
C VAL A 140 2.41 1.14 -7.86
N PHE A 141 2.62 1.11 -9.18
CA PHE A 141 3.19 2.22 -9.92
C PHE A 141 2.28 3.46 -9.93
N GLU A 142 0.98 3.29 -10.12
CA GLU A 142 -0.02 4.36 -10.03
C GLU A 142 -0.09 4.96 -8.63
N LEU A 143 -0.03 4.11 -7.59
CA LEU A 143 -0.02 4.56 -6.21
C LEU A 143 1.25 5.34 -5.87
N SER A 144 2.41 4.97 -6.40
CA SER A 144 3.68 5.68 -6.16
C SER A 144 3.63 7.16 -6.59
N LYS A 145 2.78 7.50 -7.58
CA LYS A 145 2.59 8.86 -8.11
C LYS A 145 1.55 9.68 -7.35
N HIS A 146 0.84 9.07 -6.40
CA HIS A 146 -0.26 9.70 -5.69
C HIS A 146 0.18 10.94 -4.90
N GLU A 147 -0.72 11.92 -4.73
CA GLU A 147 -0.39 13.20 -4.07
C GLU A 147 0.06 13.04 -2.62
N LEU A 148 -0.36 11.96 -1.96
CA LEU A 148 0.11 11.56 -0.63
C LEU A 148 1.65 11.43 -0.57
N PHE A 149 2.27 11.03 -1.68
CA PHE A 149 3.71 10.82 -1.82
C PHE A 149 4.45 11.99 -2.46
N ARG A 150 3.77 13.07 -2.85
CA ARG A 150 4.47 14.28 -3.31
C ARG A 150 5.08 15.02 -2.11
N PRO A 151 6.36 15.41 -2.13
CA PRO A 151 6.94 16.21 -1.07
C PRO A 151 6.18 17.54 -0.94
N ARG A 152 5.84 17.95 0.29
CA ARG A 152 5.19 19.25 0.53
C ARG A 152 6.18 20.36 0.15
N GLY A 153 5.95 21.02 -0.99
CA GLY A 153 6.82 22.10 -1.48
C GLY A 153 6.81 22.32 -2.99
N GLN A 154 6.32 21.37 -3.79
CA GLN A 154 6.23 21.55 -5.24
C GLN A 154 4.85 22.10 -5.61
N LYS A 155 4.75 23.43 -5.77
CA LYS A 155 3.62 24.00 -6.50
C LYS A 155 3.61 23.34 -7.88
N CYS A 156 2.46 22.80 -8.29
CA CYS A 156 2.22 22.51 -9.69
C CYS A 156 2.46 23.84 -10.42
N VAL A 157 3.53 23.93 -11.20
CA VAL A 157 3.67 25.01 -12.18
C VAL A 157 2.54 24.75 -13.15
N GLN A 158 1.41 25.44 -12.97
CA GLN A 158 0.43 25.50 -14.02
C GLN A 158 1.16 26.05 -15.25
N PRO A 159 1.03 25.43 -16.43
CA PRO A 159 1.53 26.07 -17.64
C PRO A 159 0.93 27.47 -17.70
N PRO A 160 1.70 28.50 -18.11
CA PRO A 160 1.20 29.87 -18.11
C PRO A 160 -0.10 29.89 -18.91
N SER A 161 -1.19 30.22 -18.21
CA SER A 161 -2.46 30.52 -18.85
C SER A 161 -2.19 31.60 -19.88
N SER A 162 -2.48 31.29 -21.14
CA SER A 162 -2.35 32.16 -22.29
C SER A 162 -2.93 33.55 -21.98
N PRO A 163 -2.24 34.65 -22.34
CA PRO A 163 -2.78 35.98 -22.16
C PRO A 163 -3.72 36.27 -23.32
N SER A 164 -4.96 35.79 -23.25
CA SER A 164 -5.99 36.24 -24.18
C SER A 164 -7.38 36.10 -23.58
N ALA A 165 -7.86 37.19 -22.98
CA ALA A 165 -9.24 37.67 -22.96
C ALA A 165 -9.44 38.63 -21.79
N ARG A 166 -8.89 39.83 -21.90
CA ARG A 166 -9.35 41.00 -21.13
C ARG A 166 -9.85 42.03 -22.15
N LEU A 167 -11.17 42.05 -22.36
CA LEU A 167 -12.09 43.01 -23.02
C LEU A 167 -13.22 42.14 -23.63
N ALA A 168 -14.51 42.31 -23.35
CA ALA A 168 -15.25 43.54 -23.14
C ALA A 168 -16.43 43.32 -22.18
N ARG A 169 -16.65 44.31 -21.29
CA ARG A 169 -17.98 44.68 -20.77
C ARG A 169 -17.97 46.19 -20.56
N THR A 170 -18.20 46.92 -21.64
CA THR A 170 -19.14 48.05 -21.64
C THR A 170 -20.45 47.44 -22.20
N ASP A 171 -21.64 47.73 -21.71
CA ASP A 171 -22.25 49.04 -21.59
C ASP A 171 -23.20 49.16 -20.39
N ASP A 172 -23.43 50.43 -20.06
CA ASP A 172 -24.31 51.05 -19.07
C ASP A 172 -25.76 50.55 -18.99
N CYS A 173 -26.40 50.78 -17.83
CA CYS A 173 -27.73 51.39 -17.76
C CYS A 173 -28.03 51.89 -16.33
N ASP A 174 -28.45 53.16 -16.29
CA ASP A 174 -28.82 54.03 -15.16
C ASP A 174 -29.98 53.52 -14.28
N PHE A 175 -29.87 53.65 -12.95
CA PHE A 175 -30.58 54.61 -12.06
C PHE A 175 -30.21 54.38 -10.59
#